data_AF-A0A955YUE5-F1
#
_entry.id   AF-A0A955YUE5-F1
#
_cell.length_a   1.000
_cell.length_b   1.000
_cell.length_c   1.000
_cell.angle_alpha   90.00
_cell.angle_beta   90.00
_cell.angle_gamma   90.00
#
_symmetry.space_group_name_H-M   'P 1'
#
loop_
_entity.id
_entity.type
_entity.pdbx_description
1 polymer ?
#
loop_
_entity_poly.entity_id
_entity_poly.type
_entity_poly.pdbx_seq_one_letter_code
_entity_poly.pdbx_strand_id
1 'polypeptide(L)'
;TVAHVVLDDLPWAEILTSDTCYTADNEPRACDTGAPYTAGVLTTRAFMVSRVGRFNLTRASTLMGVFACRKYPMEDDLQPRIDRARLIEMFRADNAEEQAEERAKAGFGNGAECYTCHGQFSLHAQPFVRFDKEGVWHQDATGLQSEAETAQLGESDNGLFTSHLEDPAEAASERTQFFGKEVENLVGVATELSASDAFGRCSVENVLGYVFNLDEGVSVAPEVTEDALQRARNRHYDFTFADLMVSTLSHPSVVFTTLDYFGDGT
;
A
#
# COMPACT_ATOMS: atom_id res chain seq x y z
N THR A 1 -13.31 9.57 5.64
CA THR A 1 -12.06 9.46 6.40
C THR A 1 -11.04 10.51 5.98
N VAL A 2 -10.52 10.54 4.74
CA VAL A 2 -9.55 11.59 4.35
C VAL A 2 -10.12 13.00 4.52
N ALA A 3 -11.35 13.24 4.03
CA ALA A 3 -12.01 14.53 4.20
C ALA A 3 -12.15 14.93 5.68
N HIS A 4 -12.50 14.00 6.57
CA HIS A 4 -12.56 14.21 8.02
C HIS A 4 -11.22 14.70 8.57
N VAL A 5 -10.14 13.94 8.31
CA VAL A 5 -8.79 14.28 8.78
C VAL A 5 -8.35 15.66 8.31
N VAL A 6 -8.65 16.02 7.06
CA VAL A 6 -8.29 17.33 6.50
C VAL A 6 -9.15 18.46 7.04
N LEU A 7 -10.47 18.29 7.11
CA LEU A 7 -11.40 19.34 7.53
C LEU A 7 -11.28 19.66 9.03
N ASP A 8 -10.99 18.65 9.84
CA ASP A 8 -10.89 18.77 11.30
C ASP A 8 -9.43 18.95 11.77
N ASP A 9 -8.49 19.19 10.85
CA ASP A 9 -7.05 19.45 11.10
C ASP A 9 -6.40 18.41 12.03
N LEU A 10 -6.70 17.14 11.77
CA LEU A 10 -6.17 16.01 12.55
C LEU A 10 -4.78 15.61 12.04
N PRO A 11 -3.99 14.87 12.86
CA PRO A 11 -2.74 14.27 12.43
C PRO A 11 -2.90 13.51 11.11
N TRP A 12 -2.01 13.75 10.15
CA TRP A 12 -2.15 13.15 8.82
C TRP A 12 -2.14 11.60 8.84
N ALA A 13 -1.45 11.02 9.82
CA ALA A 13 -1.43 9.57 10.05
C ALA A 13 -2.84 8.97 10.28
N GLU A 14 -3.79 9.74 10.80
CA GLU A 14 -5.18 9.30 11.07
C GLU A 14 -5.90 8.80 9.82
N ILE A 15 -5.47 9.17 8.61
CA ILE A 15 -6.05 8.59 7.40
C ILE A 15 -5.86 7.05 7.37
N LEU A 16 -4.78 6.54 7.96
CA LEU A 16 -4.49 5.10 8.04
C LEU A 16 -4.80 4.54 9.43
N THR A 17 -4.64 5.32 10.49
CA THR A 17 -4.68 4.80 11.87
C THR A 17 -6.01 5.00 12.58
N SER A 18 -6.94 5.79 12.01
CA SER A 18 -8.23 6.02 12.65
C SER A 18 -8.96 4.70 12.90
N ASP A 19 -9.53 4.55 14.09
CA ASP A 19 -10.32 3.38 14.50
C ASP A 19 -11.79 3.44 14.03
N THR A 20 -12.15 4.54 13.37
CA THR A 20 -13.52 4.90 12.99
C THR A 20 -13.58 5.27 11.51
N CYS A 21 -14.63 4.83 10.81
CA CYS A 21 -14.91 5.25 9.44
C CYS A 21 -15.88 6.45 9.44
N TYR A 22 -15.88 7.23 8.35
CA TYR A 22 -16.73 8.41 8.22
C TYR A 22 -17.56 8.36 6.95
N THR A 23 -18.81 8.83 7.01
CA THR A 23 -19.69 8.99 5.85
C THR A 23 -19.24 10.15 4.95
N ALA A 24 -19.93 10.35 3.83
CA ALA A 24 -19.72 11.51 2.95
C ALA A 24 -20.04 12.84 3.65
N ASP A 25 -20.94 12.83 4.64
CA ASP A 25 -21.35 14.00 5.41
C ASP A 25 -20.48 14.25 6.66
N ASN A 26 -19.32 13.56 6.76
CA ASN A 26 -18.39 13.63 7.89
C ASN A 26 -18.92 13.05 9.22
N GLU A 27 -19.93 12.19 9.17
CA GLU A 27 -20.48 11.54 10.38
C GLU A 27 -19.74 10.23 10.68
N PRO A 28 -19.41 9.95 11.96
CA PRO A 28 -18.74 8.71 12.35
C PRO A 28 -19.64 7.49 12.16
N ARG A 29 -19.05 6.37 11.74
CA ARG A 29 -19.72 5.08 11.56
C ARG A 29 -18.75 3.92 11.70
N ALA A 30 -19.31 2.74 11.96
CA ALA A 30 -18.55 1.51 11.79
C ALA A 30 -18.08 1.35 10.33
N CYS A 31 -16.87 0.82 10.17
CA CYS A 31 -16.38 0.41 8.87
C CYS A 31 -17.20 -0.77 8.34
N ASP A 32 -17.48 -0.78 7.04
CA ASP A 32 -18.43 -1.69 6.41
C ASP A 32 -17.81 -2.97 5.86
N THR A 33 -16.57 -3.28 6.24
CA THR A 33 -15.90 -4.51 5.82
C THR A 33 -16.23 -5.69 6.72
N GLY A 34 -16.70 -5.45 7.96
CA GLY A 34 -16.97 -6.51 8.93
C GLY A 34 -15.72 -7.10 9.58
N ALA A 35 -14.53 -6.55 9.32
CA ALA A 35 -13.31 -6.94 10.02
C ALA A 35 -13.43 -6.62 11.52
N PRO A 36 -12.82 -7.44 12.41
CA PRO A 36 -12.84 -7.20 13.86
C PRO A 36 -11.91 -6.06 14.31
N TYR A 37 -11.43 -5.25 13.36
CA TYR A 37 -10.48 -4.17 13.55
C TYR A 37 -10.70 -3.08 12.49
N THR A 38 -10.11 -1.90 12.72
CA THR A 38 -10.18 -0.75 11.80
C THR A 38 -8.79 -0.15 11.57
N ALA A 39 -8.45 0.14 10.32
CA ALA A 39 -7.21 0.79 9.90
C ALA A 39 -7.52 1.90 8.88
N GLY A 40 -8.24 2.93 9.34
CA GLY A 40 -8.55 4.13 8.57
C GLY A 40 -9.16 3.81 7.19
N VAL A 41 -8.57 4.37 6.12
CA VAL A 41 -9.08 4.14 4.76
C VAL A 41 -8.91 2.69 4.31
N LEU A 42 -7.92 1.96 4.83
CA LEU A 42 -7.58 0.62 4.36
C LEU A 42 -8.69 -0.38 4.66
N THR A 43 -9.44 -0.16 5.75
CA THR A 43 -10.60 -0.98 6.14
C THR A 43 -11.93 -0.40 5.68
N THR A 44 -11.95 0.44 4.64
CA THR A 44 -13.20 0.87 3.99
C THR A 44 -13.54 -0.04 2.80
N ARG A 45 -14.82 -0.31 2.56
CA ARG A 45 -15.22 -1.01 1.32
C ARG A 45 -14.80 -0.27 0.06
N ALA A 46 -14.77 1.07 0.12
CA ALA A 46 -14.31 1.90 -0.99
C ALA A 46 -12.88 1.53 -1.41
N PHE A 47 -11.94 1.44 -0.46
CA PHE A 47 -10.58 0.97 -0.74
C PHE A 47 -10.58 -0.49 -1.22
N MET A 48 -11.26 -1.39 -0.50
CA MET A 48 -11.19 -2.83 -0.79
C MET A 48 -11.73 -3.20 -2.18
N VAL A 49 -12.86 -2.63 -2.61
CA VAL A 49 -13.56 -2.99 -3.86
C VAL A 49 -12.86 -2.40 -5.09
N SER A 50 -12.43 -1.15 -5.00
CA SER A 50 -11.82 -0.48 -6.16
C SER A 50 -10.38 -0.91 -6.44
N ARG A 51 -9.78 -1.68 -5.53
CA ARG A 51 -8.43 -2.27 -5.69
C ARG A 51 -8.46 -3.79 -5.74
N VAL A 52 -9.54 -4.40 -6.20
CA VAL A 52 -9.61 -5.85 -6.39
C VAL A 52 -8.60 -6.32 -7.42
N GLY A 53 -7.93 -7.44 -7.12
CA GLY A 53 -7.01 -8.09 -8.04
C GLY A 53 -6.59 -9.47 -7.51
N ARG A 54 -6.26 -10.36 -8.44
CA ARG A 54 -5.75 -11.72 -8.14
C ARG A 54 -4.54 -11.62 -7.22
N PHE A 55 -4.39 -12.59 -6.32
CA PHE A 55 -3.37 -12.58 -5.25
C PHE A 55 -3.32 -11.31 -4.38
N ASN A 56 -4.41 -10.52 -4.33
CA ASN A 56 -4.44 -9.19 -3.73
C ASN A 56 -3.39 -8.21 -4.31
N LEU A 57 -2.94 -8.41 -5.57
CA LEU A 57 -1.87 -7.59 -6.16
C LEU A 57 -2.24 -6.11 -6.23
N THR A 58 -3.47 -5.79 -6.63
CA THR A 58 -3.87 -4.40 -6.79
C THR A 58 -4.00 -3.67 -5.43
N ARG A 59 -4.39 -4.37 -4.36
CA ARG A 59 -4.50 -3.79 -3.01
C ARG A 59 -3.13 -3.43 -2.45
N ALA A 60 -2.19 -4.37 -2.50
CA ALA A 60 -0.84 -4.16 -1.99
C ALA A 60 -0.04 -3.15 -2.84
N SER A 61 -0.13 -3.22 -4.17
CA SER A 61 0.53 -2.22 -5.02
C SER A 61 -0.03 -0.81 -4.81
N THR A 62 -1.34 -0.67 -4.59
CA THR A 62 -1.95 0.62 -4.30
C THR A 62 -1.59 1.13 -2.90
N LEU A 63 -1.54 0.25 -1.90
CA LEU A 63 -1.06 0.59 -0.55
C LEU A 63 0.34 1.22 -0.64
N MET A 64 1.28 0.53 -1.29
CA MET A 64 2.66 1.02 -1.39
C MET A 64 2.79 2.22 -2.32
N GLY A 65 2.07 2.25 -3.44
CA GLY A 65 2.13 3.33 -4.40
C GLY A 65 1.56 4.64 -3.85
N VAL A 66 0.39 4.60 -3.20
CA VAL A 66 -0.31 5.81 -2.73
C VAL A 66 0.27 6.33 -1.42
N PHE A 67 0.66 5.44 -0.50
CA PHE A 67 1.02 5.84 0.86
C PHE A 67 2.52 5.73 1.16
N ALA A 68 3.33 5.08 0.33
CA ALA A 68 4.78 5.05 0.48
C ALA A 68 5.54 5.54 -0.75
N CYS A 69 4.85 5.78 -1.87
CA CYS A 69 5.44 6.14 -3.16
C CYS A 69 6.54 5.14 -3.54
N ARG A 70 6.22 3.84 -3.37
CA ARG A 70 7.11 2.72 -3.69
C ARG A 70 6.49 1.81 -4.73
N LYS A 71 7.36 1.29 -5.60
CA LYS A 71 7.05 0.26 -6.60
C LYS A 71 7.89 -0.98 -6.29
N TYR A 72 7.47 -2.13 -6.78
CA TYR A 72 8.23 -3.37 -6.65
C TYR A 72 9.17 -3.57 -7.86
N PRO A 73 10.36 -4.16 -7.65
CA PRO A 73 10.97 -4.41 -6.34
C PRO A 73 11.35 -3.10 -5.64
N MET A 74 11.31 -3.09 -4.31
CA MET A 74 11.79 -1.97 -3.48
C MET A 74 13.13 -2.30 -2.84
N GLU A 75 13.71 -1.33 -2.16
CA GLU A 75 14.99 -1.47 -1.47
C GLU A 75 14.88 -2.51 -0.33
N ASP A 76 15.87 -3.42 -0.23
CA ASP A 76 15.86 -4.52 0.74
C ASP A 76 16.04 -4.05 2.19
N ASP A 77 16.63 -2.86 2.39
CA ASP A 77 16.76 -2.23 3.71
C ASP A 77 15.42 -1.69 4.21
N LEU A 78 14.54 -1.24 3.31
CA LEU A 78 13.17 -0.85 3.64
C LEU A 78 12.29 -2.08 3.86
N GLN A 79 12.25 -3.00 2.91
CA GLN A 79 11.51 -4.25 3.02
C GLN A 79 12.38 -5.43 2.61
N PRO A 80 12.86 -6.24 3.57
CA PRO A 80 13.53 -7.48 3.24
C PRO A 80 12.61 -8.45 2.48
N ARG A 81 13.18 -9.19 1.53
CA ARG A 81 12.49 -10.33 0.88
C ARG A 81 12.29 -11.48 1.86
N ILE A 82 11.11 -12.10 1.80
CA ILE A 82 10.82 -13.36 2.47
C ILE A 82 11.68 -14.50 1.91
N ASP A 83 11.94 -15.54 2.70
CA ASP A 83 12.54 -16.78 2.21
C ASP A 83 11.72 -17.39 1.06
N ARG A 84 12.38 -17.75 -0.04
CA ARG A 84 11.79 -18.43 -1.20
C ARG A 84 10.97 -19.64 -0.82
N ALA A 85 11.46 -20.45 0.12
CA ALA A 85 10.80 -21.70 0.50
C ALA A 85 9.40 -21.47 1.10
N ARG A 86 9.13 -20.28 1.63
CA ARG A 86 7.81 -19.92 2.18
C ARG A 86 6.79 -19.56 1.10
N LEU A 87 7.23 -19.15 -0.09
CA LEU A 87 6.34 -18.80 -1.19
C LEU A 87 5.82 -20.06 -1.88
N ILE A 88 4.64 -19.99 -2.51
CA ILE A 88 4.19 -21.02 -3.45
C ILE A 88 5.17 -21.15 -4.63
N GLU A 89 5.28 -22.35 -5.18
CA GLU A 89 6.29 -22.73 -6.18
C GLU A 89 6.47 -21.71 -7.31
N MET A 90 5.38 -21.18 -7.86
CA MET A 90 5.45 -20.24 -8.98
C MET A 90 6.14 -18.92 -8.69
N PHE A 91 6.21 -18.51 -7.42
CA PHE A 91 6.85 -17.25 -7.01
C PHE A 91 8.29 -17.44 -6.53
N ARG A 92 8.82 -18.66 -6.58
CA ARG A 92 10.20 -18.97 -6.13
C ARG A 92 11.26 -18.70 -7.19
N ALA A 93 10.87 -18.67 -8.46
CA ALA A 93 11.77 -18.56 -9.59
C ALA A 93 12.29 -17.12 -9.77
N ASP A 94 13.60 -16.98 -10.00
CA ASP A 94 14.24 -15.72 -10.44
C ASP A 94 14.37 -15.61 -11.96
N ASN A 95 14.22 -16.72 -12.66
CA ASN A 95 14.35 -16.74 -14.11
C ASN A 95 13.49 -17.86 -14.71
N ALA A 96 13.41 -17.87 -16.04
CA ALA A 96 12.45 -18.71 -16.75
C ALA A 96 12.83 -20.19 -16.67
N GLU A 97 14.11 -20.49 -16.47
CA GLU A 97 14.64 -21.85 -16.33
C GLU A 97 14.27 -22.46 -14.97
N GLU A 98 14.14 -21.63 -13.93
CA GLU A 98 13.72 -22.03 -12.58
C GLU A 98 12.20 -22.24 -12.44
N GLN A 99 11.38 -21.73 -13.37
CA GLN A 99 9.94 -21.84 -13.25
C GLN A 99 9.49 -23.28 -13.44
N ALA A 100 8.95 -23.90 -12.40
CA ALA A 100 8.46 -25.27 -12.41
C ALA A 100 6.94 -25.36 -12.69
N GLU A 101 6.17 -24.31 -12.38
CA GLU A 101 4.71 -24.31 -12.50
C GLU A 101 4.26 -23.95 -13.93
N GLU A 102 3.67 -24.91 -14.65
CA GLU A 102 3.25 -24.73 -16.05
C GLU A 102 2.22 -23.60 -16.22
N ARG A 103 1.31 -23.41 -15.26
CA ARG A 103 0.35 -22.30 -15.30
C ARG A 103 1.03 -20.93 -15.23
N ALA A 104 2.19 -20.84 -14.57
CA ALA A 104 2.98 -19.62 -14.49
C ALA A 104 3.84 -19.39 -15.73
N LYS A 105 4.33 -20.46 -16.40
CA LYS A 105 5.10 -20.36 -17.65
C LYS A 105 4.33 -19.67 -18.78
N ALA A 106 3.02 -19.92 -18.86
CA ALA A 106 2.15 -19.29 -19.86
C ALA A 106 1.60 -17.91 -19.42
N GLY A 107 1.67 -17.58 -18.13
CA GLY A 107 0.82 -16.56 -17.50
C GLY A 107 1.48 -15.24 -17.10
N PHE A 108 2.81 -15.11 -17.17
CA PHE A 108 3.50 -13.90 -16.69
C PHE A 108 4.49 -13.35 -17.73
N GLY A 109 4.09 -12.26 -18.38
CA GLY A 109 4.99 -11.45 -19.20
C GLY A 109 5.91 -10.62 -18.29
N ASN A 110 7.15 -11.08 -18.11
CA ASN A 110 8.37 -10.27 -17.89
C ASN A 110 9.59 -11.17 -17.57
N GLY A 111 9.81 -12.28 -18.29
CA GLY A 111 11.13 -12.95 -18.20
C GLY A 111 11.49 -13.56 -16.83
N ALA A 112 10.47 -13.92 -16.03
CA ALA A 112 10.54 -14.86 -14.91
C ALA A 112 11.36 -14.48 -13.66
N GLU A 113 11.57 -13.19 -13.40
CA GLU A 113 12.02 -12.67 -12.08
C GLU A 113 10.86 -12.61 -11.06
N CYS A 114 10.12 -13.71 -10.90
CA CYS A 114 8.94 -13.74 -10.03
C CYS A 114 9.33 -13.47 -8.58
N TYR A 115 10.39 -14.11 -8.08
CA TYR A 115 10.84 -13.93 -6.70
C TYR A 115 11.30 -12.50 -6.40
N THR A 116 11.96 -11.83 -7.35
CA THR A 116 12.44 -10.45 -7.19
C THR A 116 11.33 -9.51 -6.69
N CYS A 117 10.15 -9.62 -7.28
CA CYS A 117 8.96 -8.85 -6.88
C CYS A 117 8.20 -9.55 -5.75
N HIS A 118 7.86 -10.83 -5.92
CA HIS A 118 6.97 -11.54 -5.00
C HIS A 118 7.58 -11.80 -3.62
N GLY A 119 8.90 -11.75 -3.49
CA GLY A 119 9.61 -11.83 -2.21
C GLY A 119 9.26 -10.70 -1.25
N GLN A 120 8.92 -9.50 -1.74
CA GLN A 120 8.40 -8.38 -0.94
C GLN A 120 6.89 -8.25 -1.08
N PHE A 121 6.37 -8.54 -2.27
CA PHE A 121 4.95 -8.40 -2.58
C PHE A 121 4.08 -9.26 -1.66
N SER A 122 4.46 -10.54 -1.50
CA SER A 122 3.76 -11.53 -0.68
C SER A 122 3.43 -11.00 0.70
N LEU A 123 4.41 -10.36 1.35
CA LEU A 123 4.30 -9.81 2.68
C LEU A 123 3.28 -8.66 2.74
N HIS A 124 3.26 -7.78 1.74
CA HIS A 124 2.32 -6.65 1.69
C HIS A 124 0.90 -7.05 1.25
N ALA A 125 0.78 -8.16 0.52
CA ALA A 125 -0.51 -8.72 0.09
C ALA A 125 -1.22 -9.47 1.22
N GLN A 126 -0.45 -10.08 2.12
CA GLN A 126 -0.95 -10.99 3.15
C GLN A 126 -2.04 -10.41 4.06
N PRO A 127 -1.97 -9.14 4.52
CA PRO A 127 -3.02 -8.53 5.34
C PRO A 127 -4.41 -8.47 4.67
N PHE A 128 -4.48 -8.65 3.35
CA PHE A 128 -5.73 -8.61 2.58
C PHE A 128 -6.33 -9.99 2.30
N VAL A 129 -5.70 -11.08 2.76
CA VAL A 129 -6.10 -12.45 2.38
C VAL A 129 -7.52 -12.82 2.82
N ARG A 130 -8.03 -12.15 3.85
CA ARG A 130 -9.38 -12.38 4.39
C ARG A 130 -10.47 -11.51 3.78
N PHE A 131 -10.14 -10.62 2.84
CA PHE A 131 -11.12 -9.73 2.22
C PHE A 131 -11.50 -10.23 0.83
N ASP A 132 -12.79 -10.49 0.63
CA ASP A 132 -13.32 -10.88 -0.69
C ASP A 132 -13.32 -9.72 -1.69
N LYS A 133 -13.74 -9.99 -2.92
CA LYS A 133 -13.87 -8.99 -3.99
C LYS A 133 -14.91 -7.88 -3.67
N GLU A 134 -15.88 -8.13 -2.80
CA GLU A 134 -16.84 -7.13 -2.30
C GLU A 134 -16.30 -6.29 -1.14
N GLY A 135 -15.10 -6.61 -0.66
CA GLY A 135 -14.42 -5.97 0.46
C GLY A 135 -14.93 -6.41 1.83
N VAL A 136 -15.62 -7.55 1.90
CA VAL A 136 -16.09 -8.14 3.16
C VAL A 136 -15.02 -9.07 3.71
N TRP A 137 -14.80 -8.97 5.03
CA TRP A 137 -13.84 -9.79 5.76
C TRP A 137 -14.46 -11.14 6.15
N HIS A 138 -13.70 -12.22 5.97
CA HIS A 138 -14.12 -13.60 6.22
C HIS A 138 -13.16 -14.29 7.20
N GLN A 139 -13.70 -14.75 8.33
CA GLN A 139 -12.89 -15.40 9.37
C GLN A 139 -12.32 -16.75 8.92
N ASP A 140 -13.03 -17.43 8.04
CA ASP A 140 -12.76 -18.78 7.52
C ASP A 140 -11.98 -18.78 6.21
N ALA A 141 -11.53 -17.61 5.73
CA ALA A 141 -10.66 -17.51 4.57
C ALA A 141 -9.36 -18.32 4.78
N THR A 142 -9.07 -19.22 3.85
CA THR A 142 -7.91 -20.12 3.92
C THR A 142 -6.67 -19.54 3.25
N GLY A 143 -6.84 -18.58 2.34
CA GLY A 143 -5.77 -18.06 1.50
C GLY A 143 -5.20 -19.08 0.50
N LEU A 144 -5.80 -20.26 0.36
CA LEU A 144 -5.34 -21.28 -0.58
C LEU A 144 -5.91 -21.06 -1.97
N GLN A 145 -5.16 -21.46 -2.99
CA GLN A 145 -5.65 -21.48 -4.37
C GLN A 145 -6.89 -22.35 -4.47
N SER A 146 -7.94 -21.86 -5.13
CA SER A 146 -9.13 -22.68 -5.38
C SER A 146 -8.79 -23.82 -6.35
N GLU A 147 -9.27 -25.02 -6.01
CA GLU A 147 -9.17 -26.23 -6.83
C GLU A 147 -10.32 -26.34 -7.86
N ALA A 148 -11.27 -25.40 -7.85
CA ALA A 148 -12.37 -25.41 -8.81
C ALA A 148 -11.82 -25.23 -10.24
N GLU A 149 -12.29 -26.05 -11.18
CA GLU A 149 -11.83 -26.01 -12.59
C GLU A 149 -12.08 -24.64 -13.27
N THR A 150 -13.03 -23.87 -12.77
CA THR A 150 -13.37 -22.53 -13.26
C THR A 150 -12.58 -21.41 -12.60
N ALA A 151 -11.87 -21.68 -11.51
CA ALA A 151 -11.14 -20.67 -10.77
C ALA A 151 -9.90 -20.22 -11.55
N GLN A 152 -9.67 -18.92 -11.58
CA GLN A 152 -8.46 -18.37 -12.16
C GLN A 152 -7.28 -18.50 -11.18
N LEU A 153 -6.08 -18.53 -11.75
CA LEU A 153 -4.87 -18.48 -10.95
C LEU A 153 -4.85 -17.19 -10.11
N GLY A 154 -4.70 -17.33 -8.79
CA GLY A 154 -4.74 -16.23 -7.81
C GLY A 154 -6.11 -15.97 -7.18
N GLU A 155 -7.10 -16.80 -7.48
CA GLU A 155 -8.41 -16.83 -6.82
C GLU A 155 -8.47 -17.95 -5.77
N SER A 156 -9.06 -17.60 -4.62
CA SER A 156 -9.47 -18.54 -3.58
C SER A 156 -10.99 -18.69 -3.61
N ASP A 157 -11.54 -19.59 -2.81
CA ASP A 157 -12.97 -19.85 -2.77
C ASP A 157 -13.77 -18.62 -2.30
N ASN A 158 -15.08 -18.60 -2.57
CA ASN A 158 -16.00 -17.56 -2.09
C ASN A 158 -15.65 -16.11 -2.51
N GLY A 159 -14.95 -15.94 -3.63
CA GLY A 159 -14.57 -14.61 -4.13
C GLY A 159 -13.37 -14.00 -3.40
N LEU A 160 -12.65 -14.79 -2.62
CA LEU A 160 -11.38 -14.45 -1.99
C LEU A 160 -10.20 -14.59 -2.98
N PHE A 161 -9.01 -14.21 -2.52
CA PHE A 161 -7.78 -14.27 -3.31
C PHE A 161 -6.73 -15.11 -2.60
N THR A 162 -5.93 -15.78 -3.41
CA THR A 162 -4.87 -16.69 -2.95
C THR A 162 -3.74 -15.90 -2.28
N SER A 163 -3.24 -16.41 -1.16
CA SER A 163 -1.98 -15.99 -0.55
C SER A 163 -0.81 -16.38 -1.44
N HIS A 164 0.32 -15.70 -1.26
CA HIS A 164 1.57 -16.11 -1.89
C HIS A 164 2.29 -17.21 -1.12
N LEU A 165 1.82 -17.57 0.07
CA LEU A 165 2.51 -18.45 1.00
C LEU A 165 2.07 -19.91 0.82
N GLU A 166 3.04 -20.82 0.88
CA GLU A 166 2.83 -22.26 0.70
C GLU A 166 2.23 -22.92 1.94
N ASP A 167 2.67 -22.53 3.14
CA ASP A 167 2.16 -23.11 4.39
C ASP A 167 0.69 -22.70 4.61
N PRO A 168 -0.25 -23.65 4.76
CA PRO A 168 -1.67 -23.31 4.89
C PRO A 168 -2.02 -22.47 6.12
N ALA A 169 -1.28 -22.60 7.23
CA ALA A 169 -1.54 -21.81 8.43
C ALA A 169 -1.06 -20.37 8.23
N GLU A 170 0.09 -20.17 7.58
CA GLU A 170 0.55 -18.85 7.16
C GLU A 170 -0.37 -18.23 6.11
N ALA A 171 -0.78 -19.00 5.10
CA ALA A 171 -1.64 -18.55 4.01
C ALA A 171 -2.98 -17.99 4.51
N ALA A 172 -3.58 -18.61 5.54
CA ALA A 172 -4.83 -18.16 6.16
C ALA A 172 -4.67 -16.98 7.14
N SER A 173 -3.44 -16.63 7.51
CA SER A 173 -3.14 -15.62 8.52
C SER A 173 -3.02 -14.22 7.89
N GLU A 174 -3.50 -13.18 8.56
CA GLU A 174 -3.23 -11.79 8.14
C GLU A 174 -1.85 -11.30 8.61
N ARG A 175 -1.20 -12.07 9.49
CA ARG A 175 0.11 -11.75 10.06
C ARG A 175 1.18 -11.76 9.00
N THR A 176 2.05 -10.76 9.04
CA THR A 176 3.11 -10.57 8.05
C THR A 176 4.29 -9.80 8.62
N GLN A 177 5.31 -9.56 7.80
CA GLN A 177 6.33 -8.55 8.06
C GLN A 177 6.09 -7.33 7.18
N PHE A 178 5.99 -6.15 7.78
CA PHE A 178 5.86 -4.87 7.09
C PHE A 178 7.03 -3.96 7.51
N PHE A 179 7.82 -3.51 6.54
CA PHE A 179 9.10 -2.83 6.73
C PHE A 179 10.04 -3.53 7.73
N GLY A 180 10.16 -4.85 7.57
CA GLY A 180 11.01 -5.71 8.41
C GLY A 180 10.48 -5.96 9.83
N LYS A 181 9.30 -5.43 10.19
CA LYS A 181 8.65 -5.63 11.49
C LYS A 181 7.46 -6.55 11.38
N GLU A 182 7.29 -7.42 12.36
CA GLU A 182 6.12 -8.29 12.42
C GLU A 182 4.87 -7.50 12.81
N VAL A 183 3.77 -7.72 12.07
CA VAL A 183 2.47 -7.10 12.30
C VAL A 183 1.37 -8.15 12.17
N GLU A 184 0.32 -8.03 12.98
CA GLU A 184 -0.75 -9.04 13.05
C GLU A 184 -1.80 -8.90 11.95
N ASN A 185 -2.06 -7.68 11.46
CA ASN A 185 -3.08 -7.38 10.45
C ASN A 185 -2.90 -5.95 9.90
N LEU A 186 -3.91 -5.45 9.18
CA LEU A 186 -3.90 -4.10 8.59
C LEU A 186 -3.73 -2.96 9.59
N VAL A 187 -4.09 -3.13 10.88
CA VAL A 187 -3.83 -2.10 11.90
C VAL A 187 -2.34 -1.93 12.10
N GLY A 188 -1.61 -3.04 12.29
CA GLY A 188 -0.16 -2.99 12.44
C GLY A 188 0.53 -2.46 11.18
N VAL A 189 0.04 -2.83 9.99
CA VAL A 189 0.50 -2.26 8.72
C VAL A 189 0.30 -0.75 8.67
N ALA A 190 -0.90 -0.26 9.00
CA ALA A 190 -1.21 1.16 9.00
C ALA A 190 -0.32 1.93 9.96
N THR A 191 -0.14 1.42 11.19
CA THR A 191 0.73 2.01 12.20
C THR A 191 2.17 2.10 11.73
N GLU A 192 2.74 0.99 11.23
CA GLU A 192 4.14 0.96 10.79
C GLU A 192 4.36 1.82 9.54
N LEU A 193 3.42 1.79 8.60
CA LEU A 193 3.47 2.65 7.42
C LEU A 193 3.41 4.13 7.80
N SER A 194 2.43 4.55 8.61
CA SER A 194 2.26 5.95 8.99
C SER A 194 3.43 6.50 9.82
N ALA A 195 4.10 5.63 10.58
CA ALA A 195 5.29 5.99 11.35
C ALA A 195 6.56 6.09 10.49
N SER A 196 6.57 5.53 9.27
CA SER A 196 7.73 5.55 8.40
C SER A 196 7.97 6.91 7.75
N ASP A 197 9.24 7.23 7.47
CA ASP A 197 9.58 8.40 6.65
C ASP A 197 9.05 8.28 5.22
N ALA A 198 8.87 7.06 4.71
CA ALA A 198 8.28 6.82 3.39
C ALA A 198 6.87 7.41 3.28
N PHE A 199 6.06 7.31 4.34
CA PHE A 199 4.71 7.90 4.38
C PHE A 199 4.73 9.42 4.33
N GLY A 200 5.55 10.06 5.16
CA GLY A 200 5.68 11.51 5.18
C GLY A 200 6.21 12.07 3.86
N ARG A 201 7.28 11.46 3.31
CA ARG A 201 7.89 11.88 2.04
C ARG A 201 6.93 11.68 0.87
N CYS A 202 6.24 10.54 0.82
CA CYS A 202 5.22 10.29 -0.19
C CYS A 202 4.07 11.30 -0.11
N SER A 203 3.68 11.72 1.09
CA SER A 203 2.64 12.75 1.25
C SER A 203 3.08 14.10 0.68
N VAL A 204 4.37 14.47 0.81
CA VAL A 204 4.95 15.64 0.14
C VAL A 204 4.93 15.48 -1.38
N GLU A 205 5.35 14.32 -1.90
CA GLU A 205 5.31 14.02 -3.34
C GLU A 205 3.89 14.13 -3.90
N ASN A 206 2.91 13.56 -3.19
CA ASN A 206 1.50 13.64 -3.56
C ASN A 206 0.99 15.09 -3.58
N VAL A 207 1.36 15.92 -2.60
CA VAL A 207 1.02 17.37 -2.61
C VAL A 207 1.57 18.04 -3.87
N LEU A 208 2.84 17.82 -4.21
CA LEU A 208 3.45 18.37 -5.41
C LEU A 208 2.77 17.85 -6.68
N GLY A 209 2.51 16.55 -6.74
CA GLY A 209 1.82 15.88 -7.85
C GLY A 209 0.44 16.49 -8.11
N TYR A 210 -0.36 16.69 -7.06
CA TYR A 210 -1.69 17.27 -7.17
C TYR A 210 -1.67 18.76 -7.53
N VAL A 211 -0.79 19.55 -6.90
CA VAL A 211 -0.76 21.01 -7.10
C VAL A 211 -0.20 21.39 -8.47
N PHE A 212 0.81 20.68 -8.95
CA PHE A 212 1.47 20.98 -10.21
C PHE A 212 1.06 20.05 -11.36
N ASN A 213 0.12 19.12 -11.11
CA ASN A 213 -0.34 18.11 -12.07
C ASN A 213 0.85 17.37 -12.71
N LEU A 214 1.77 16.89 -11.88
CA LEU A 214 2.94 16.15 -12.34
C LEU A 214 2.51 14.78 -12.86
N ASP A 215 3.05 14.38 -14.01
CA ASP A 215 2.81 13.04 -14.55
C ASP A 215 3.31 11.96 -13.60
N GLU A 216 2.65 10.80 -13.62
CA GLU A 216 3.12 9.62 -12.89
C GLU A 216 4.54 9.25 -13.33
N GLY A 217 5.49 9.28 -12.39
CA GLY A 217 6.90 8.95 -12.65
C GLY A 217 7.84 10.16 -12.72
N VAL A 218 7.32 11.38 -12.59
CA VAL A 218 8.17 12.54 -12.27
C VAL A 218 8.75 12.35 -10.88
N SER A 219 10.08 12.23 -10.81
CA SER A 219 10.79 12.10 -9.55
C SER A 219 10.97 13.47 -8.89
N VAL A 220 10.57 13.59 -7.63
CA VAL A 220 10.90 14.74 -6.79
C VAL A 220 12.25 14.46 -6.14
N ALA A 221 13.15 15.46 -6.14
CA ALA A 221 14.44 15.32 -5.50
C ALA A 221 14.27 14.93 -4.01
N PRO A 222 14.95 13.86 -3.53
CA PRO A 222 14.78 13.38 -2.16
C PRO A 222 14.97 14.48 -1.12
N GLU A 223 15.93 15.38 -1.33
CA GLU A 223 16.25 16.48 -0.42
C GLU A 223 15.06 17.44 -0.24
N VAL A 224 14.25 17.64 -1.29
CA VAL A 224 13.04 18.48 -1.23
C VAL A 224 11.98 17.80 -0.36
N THR A 225 11.76 16.49 -0.56
CA THR A 225 10.79 15.74 0.24
C THR A 225 11.21 15.63 1.71
N GLU A 226 12.50 15.45 1.96
CA GLU A 226 13.10 15.37 3.29
C GLU A 226 13.01 16.69 4.05
N ASP A 227 13.43 17.80 3.46
CA ASP A 227 13.39 19.12 4.12
C ASP A 227 11.93 19.58 4.32
N ALA A 228 11.05 19.39 3.33
CA ALA A 228 9.64 19.72 3.49
C ALA A 228 8.96 18.91 4.61
N LEU A 229 9.22 17.60 4.68
CA LEU A 229 8.71 16.76 5.78
C LEU A 229 9.28 17.20 7.13
N GLN A 230 10.58 17.48 7.21
CA GLN A 230 11.20 17.94 8.45
C GLN A 230 10.62 19.28 8.90
N ARG A 231 10.36 20.21 7.98
CA ARG A 231 9.68 21.48 8.26
C ARG A 231 8.26 21.26 8.78
N ALA A 232 7.50 20.32 8.20
CA ALA A 232 6.16 19.98 8.69
C ALA A 232 6.22 19.45 10.13
N ARG A 233 7.12 18.49 10.40
CA ARG A 233 7.36 17.91 11.74
C ARG A 233 7.82 18.95 12.77
N ASN A 234 8.60 19.94 12.35
CA ASN A 234 9.06 21.03 13.22
C ASN A 234 7.92 21.98 13.62
N ARG A 235 6.82 22.03 12.85
CA ARG A 235 5.61 22.79 13.21
C ARG A 235 4.79 22.00 14.21
N HIS A 236 4.46 20.76 13.85
CA HIS A 236 3.80 19.79 14.72
C HIS A 236 4.41 18.42 14.48
N TYR A 237 4.83 17.72 15.56
CA TYR A 237 5.43 16.39 15.44
C TYR A 237 4.49 15.43 14.70
N ASP A 238 3.21 15.43 15.09
CA ASP A 238 2.10 14.78 14.41
C ASP A 238 1.50 15.74 13.37
N PHE A 239 2.27 16.04 12.33
CA PHE A 239 1.92 17.05 11.30
C PHE A 239 0.53 16.80 10.68
N THR A 240 -0.18 17.89 10.37
CA THR A 240 -1.47 17.82 9.67
C THR A 240 -1.28 17.95 8.15
N PHE A 241 -2.36 17.78 7.39
CA PHE A 241 -2.31 18.05 5.95
C PHE A 241 -1.98 19.52 5.64
N ALA A 242 -2.42 20.46 6.49
CA ALA A 242 -2.12 21.88 6.32
C ALA A 242 -0.62 22.16 6.51
N ASP A 243 0.02 21.51 7.48
CA ASP A 243 1.48 21.62 7.67
C ASP A 243 2.26 21.10 6.48
N LEU A 244 1.83 19.97 5.89
CA LEU A 244 2.42 19.43 4.67
C LEU A 244 2.28 20.41 3.51
N MET A 245 1.08 20.95 3.27
CA MET A 245 0.83 21.92 2.21
C MET A 245 1.72 23.16 2.36
N VAL A 246 1.75 23.76 3.55
CA VAL A 246 2.58 24.94 3.82
C VAL A 246 4.05 24.62 3.64
N SER A 247 4.55 23.54 4.25
CA SER A 247 5.98 23.22 4.25
C SER A 247 6.49 22.83 2.86
N THR A 248 5.65 22.17 2.07
CA THR A 248 5.95 21.76 0.69
C THR A 248 5.93 22.96 -0.26
N LEU A 249 4.85 23.73 -0.29
CA LEU A 249 4.68 24.82 -1.26
C LEU A 249 5.51 26.06 -0.92
N SER A 250 5.95 26.21 0.34
CA SER A 250 6.89 27.25 0.76
C SER A 250 8.36 26.81 0.66
N HIS A 251 8.63 25.57 0.25
CA HIS A 251 10.01 25.09 0.12
C HIS A 251 10.76 25.91 -0.94
N PRO A 252 11.98 26.43 -0.66
CA PRO A 252 12.69 27.34 -1.57
C PRO A 252 12.82 26.79 -2.99
N SER A 253 13.20 25.52 -3.17
CA SER A 253 13.31 24.92 -4.51
C SER A 253 11.98 24.87 -5.25
N VAL A 254 10.86 24.62 -4.54
CA VAL A 254 9.53 24.60 -5.16
C VAL A 254 9.12 26.01 -5.60
N VAL A 255 9.35 27.01 -4.73
CA VAL A 255 9.08 28.42 -5.04
C VAL A 255 9.92 28.90 -6.23
N PHE A 256 11.24 28.64 -6.22
CA PHE A 256 12.13 29.04 -7.31
C PHE A 256 11.74 28.37 -8.63
N THR A 257 11.55 27.05 -8.64
CA THR A 257 11.13 26.34 -9.86
C THR A 257 9.78 26.84 -10.39
N THR A 258 8.83 27.16 -9.52
CA THR A 258 7.54 27.71 -9.91
C THR A 258 7.70 29.11 -10.52
N LEU A 259 8.50 29.98 -9.88
CA LEU A 259 8.75 31.33 -10.39
C LEU A 259 9.52 31.34 -11.71
N ASP A 260 10.48 30.44 -11.90
CA ASP A 260 11.20 30.32 -13.17
C ASP A 260 10.26 29.81 -14.28
N TYR A 261 9.45 28.78 -13.98
CA TYR A 261 8.52 28.20 -14.95
C TYR A 261 7.42 29.18 -15.41
N PHE A 262 6.89 30.00 -14.51
CA PHE A 262 5.84 30.97 -14.84
C PHE A 262 6.37 32.38 -15.14
N GLY A 263 7.61 32.70 -14.74
CA GLY A 263 8.25 34.01 -14.93
C GLY A 263 8.85 34.22 -16.32
N ASP A 264 9.24 33.15 -17.01
CA ASP A 264 9.72 33.22 -18.41
C ASP A 264 8.57 33.42 -19.44
N GLY A 265 7.33 33.53 -18.96
CA GLY A 265 6.12 33.74 -19.77
C GLY A 265 5.60 35.19 -19.84
N THR A 266 6.30 36.16 -19.24
CA THR A 266 5.92 37.60 -19.26
C THR A 266 6.96 38.49 -19.92
#